data_AF-I6CXD4-F1
#
_entry.id   AF-I6CXD4-F1
#
_cell.length_a   1.000
_cell.length_b   1.000
_cell.length_c   1.000
_cell.angle_alpha   90.00
_cell.angle_beta   90.00
_cell.angle_gamma   90.00
#
_symmetry.space_group_name_H-M   'P 1'
#
loop_
_entity.id
_entity.type
_entity.pdbx_description
1 polymer ?
#
loop_
_entity_poly.entity_id
_entity_poly.type
_entity_poly.pdbx_seq_one_letter_code
_entity_poly.pdbx_strand_id
1 'polypeptide(L)' 'MAQLYFYYSAMNAGKSTALLQSSYNYQERGMRTVVYTAEIDDRFGAGKVSSRIGLSSPAKLFN' A
#
# COMPACT_ATOMS: atom_id res chain seq x y z
N MET A 1 20.82 1.90 -1.88
CA MET A 1 20.74 3.16 -1.11
C MET A 1 19.33 3.27 -0.55
N ALA A 2 19.16 3.62 0.72
CA ALA A 2 17.85 3.80 1.32
C ALA A 2 17.21 5.12 0.83
N GLN A 3 15.92 5.10 0.52
CA GLN A 3 15.17 6.26 0.02
C GLN A 3 13.77 6.27 0.65
N LEU A 4 13.22 7.46 0.87
CA LEU A 4 11.85 7.66 1.36
C LEU A 4 11.04 8.40 0.28
N TYR A 5 9.96 7.77 -0.16
CA TYR A 5 8.99 8.37 -1.09
C TYR A 5 7.70 8.67 -0.33
N PHE A 6 7.24 9.91 -0.37
CA PHE A 6 6.02 10.34 0.29
C PHE A 6 4.97 10.79 -0.73
N TYR A 7 3.83 10.09 -0.75
CA TYR A 7 2.71 10.40 -1.65
C TYR A 7 1.53 10.96 -0.86
N TYR A 8 1.23 12.24 -1.06
CA TYR A 8 0.05 12.90 -0.50
C TYR A 8 -0.79 13.55 -1.61
N SER A 9 -2.11 13.52 -1.45
CA SER A 9 -3.07 14.04 -2.42
C SER A 9 -4.50 13.88 -1.88
N ALA A 10 -5.49 14.43 -2.59
CA ALA A 10 -6.90 14.21 -2.31
C ALA A 10 -7.33 12.72 -2.42
N MET A 11 -8.49 12.37 -1.88
CA MET A 11 -9.08 11.04 -2.08
C MET A 11 -9.31 10.76 -3.57
N ASN A 12 -9.25 9.48 -3.96
CA ASN A 12 -9.35 9.03 -5.36
C ASN A 12 -8.18 9.41 -6.30
N ALA A 13 -7.14 10.10 -5.83
CA ALA A 13 -5.97 10.43 -6.65
C ALA A 13 -4.92 9.29 -6.78
N GLY A 14 -5.31 8.02 -6.59
CA GLY A 14 -4.44 6.87 -6.91
C GLY A 14 -3.32 6.51 -5.91
N LYS A 15 -3.30 7.06 -4.68
CA LYS A 15 -2.25 6.76 -3.68
C LYS A 15 -2.04 5.25 -3.41
N SER A 16 -3.10 4.52 -3.09
CA SER A 16 -3.02 3.07 -2.84
C SER A 16 -2.59 2.30 -4.09
N THR A 17 -3.00 2.76 -5.28
CA THR A 17 -2.55 2.15 -6.56
C THR A 17 -1.04 2.27 -6.72
N ALA A 18 -0.48 3.46 -6.51
CA ALA A 18 0.96 3.69 -6.64
C ALA A 18 1.77 2.86 -5.63
N LEU A 19 1.31 2.78 -4.37
CA LEU A 19 1.93 1.96 -3.34
C LEU A 19 1.92 0.46 -3.73
N LEU A 20 0.77 -0.06 -4.15
CA LEU A 20 0.62 -1.47 -4.49
C LEU A 20 1.44 -1.85 -5.74
N GLN A 21 1.47 -0.97 -6.75
CA GLN A 21 2.32 -1.13 -7.93
C GLN A 21 3.80 -1.16 -7.55
N SER A 22 4.23 -0.26 -6.66
CA SER A 22 5.62 -0.23 -6.18
C SER A 22 5.99 -1.55 -5.46
N SER A 23 5.11 -2.03 -4.58
CA SER A 23 5.30 -3.32 -3.91
C SER A 23 5.42 -4.48 -4.90
N TYR A 24 4.52 -4.55 -5.89
CA TYR A 24 4.58 -5.54 -6.96
C TYR A 24 5.91 -5.48 -7.72
N ASN A 25 6.31 -4.29 -8.19
CA ASN A 25 7.55 -4.10 -8.94
C ASN A 25 8.80 -4.54 -8.15
N TYR A 26 8.82 -4.34 -6.82
CA TYR A 26 9.90 -4.82 -5.97
C TYR A 26 9.90 -6.35 -5.85
N GLN A 27 8.73 -6.97 -5.72
CA GLN A 27 8.59 -8.43 -5.69
C GLN A 27 9.07 -9.07 -7.00
N GLU A 28 8.71 -8.50 -8.16
CA GLU A 28 9.17 -8.95 -9.48
C GLU A 28 10.70 -8.93 -9.62
N ARG A 29 11.38 -8.08 -8.83
CA ARG A 29 12.84 -7.98 -8.79
C ARG A 29 13.47 -8.86 -7.70
N GLY A 30 12.71 -9.79 -7.13
CA GLY A 30 13.16 -10.71 -6.08
C GLY A 30 13.31 -10.06 -4.69
N MET A 31 12.78 -8.85 -4.50
CA MET A 31 12.82 -8.18 -3.19
C MET A 31 11.61 -8.57 -2.34
N ARG A 32 11.81 -8.60 -1.02
CA ARG A 32 10.72 -8.87 -0.07
C ARG A 32 10.14 -7.57 0.44
N THR A 33 8.87 -7.32 0.19
CA THR A 33 8.15 -6.13 0.66
C THR A 33 7.25 -6.46 1.83
N VAL A 34 6.97 -5.46 2.67
CA VAL A 34 5.98 -5.53 3.73
C VAL A 34 5.10 -4.29 3.61
N VAL A 35 3.79 -4.50 3.51
CA VAL A 35 2.79 -3.43 3.47
C VAL A 35 2.26 -3.21 4.88
N TYR A 36 2.07 -1.96 5.26
CA TYR A 36 1.48 -1.56 6.53
C TYR A 36 0.26 -0.65 6.31
N THR A 37 -0.69 -0.69 7.23
CA THR A 37 -1.80 0.26 7.32
C THR A 37 -2.14 0.53 8.79
N ALA A 38 -2.76 1.67 9.07
CA ALA A 38 -3.18 1.99 10.43
C ALA A 38 -4.34 1.07 10.86
N GLU A 39 -4.39 0.68 12.13
CA GLU A 39 -5.46 -0.14 12.70
C GLU A 39 -6.85 0.49 12.50
N ILE A 40 -6.93 1.83 12.52
CA ILE A 40 -8.17 2.60 12.30
C ILE A 40 -8.67 2.59 10.85
N ASP A 41 -7.90 2.09 9.87
CA ASP A 41 -8.34 2.03 8.47
C ASP A 41 -9.02 0.68 8.17
N ASP A 42 -10.35 0.67 8.24
CA ASP A 42 -11.21 -0.51 8.04
C ASP A 42 -12.08 -0.44 6.77
N ARG A 43 -11.91 0.62 5.95
CA ARG A 43 -12.79 0.97 4.81
C ARG A 43 -12.98 -0.16 3.79
N PHE A 44 -12.00 -1.05 3.67
CA PHE A 44 -12.00 -2.19 2.75
C PHE A 44 -11.68 -3.51 3.46
N GLY A 45 -12.01 -3.59 4.75
CA GLY A 45 -11.66 -4.69 5.65
C GLY A 45 -10.35 -4.43 6.39
N ALA A 46 -10.27 -4.94 7.63
CA ALA A 46 -9.10 -4.81 8.48
C ALA A 46 -7.89 -5.58 7.91
N GLY A 47 -6.68 -5.03 8.12
CA GLY A 47 -5.42 -5.71 7.77
C GLY A 47 -5.15 -5.77 6.26
N LYS A 48 -5.62 -4.79 5.49
CA LYS A 48 -5.51 -4.79 4.03
C LYS A 48 -5.37 -3.37 3.47
N VAL A 49 -4.51 -3.21 2.48
CA VAL A 49 -4.50 -2.00 1.63
C VAL A 49 -5.16 -2.32 0.31
N SER A 50 -6.18 -1.54 -0.05
CA SER A 50 -6.91 -1.68 -1.31
C SER A 50 -6.91 -0.38 -2.11
N SER A 51 -6.84 -0.49 -3.44
CA SER A 51 -7.09 0.60 -4.37
C SER A 51 -8.53 0.55 -4.88
N ARG A 52 -9.04 1.70 -5.33
CA ARG A 52 -10.39 1.79 -5.93
C ARG A 52 -10.50 1.15 -7.31
N ILE A 53 -9.37 0.78 -7.93
CA ILE A 53 -9.32 0.11 -9.23
C ILE A 53 -9.13 -1.41 -9.11
N GLY A 54 -9.31 -1.98 -7.91
CA GLY A 54 -9.32 -3.43 -7.69
C GLY A 54 -8.00 -4.06 -7.30
N LEU A 55 -6.91 -3.29 -7.16
CA LEU A 55 -5.67 -3.83 -6.60
C LEU A 55 -5.78 -3.96 -5.09
N SER A 56 -5.20 -5.01 -4.51
CA SER A 56 -5.11 -5.12 -3.07
C SER A 56 -3.98 -6.02 -2.58
N SER A 57 -3.56 -5.82 -1.33
CA SER A 57 -2.53 -6.62 -0.67
C SER A 57 -2.80 -6.72 0.84
N PRO A 58 -2.52 -7.87 1.49
CA PRO A 58 -2.49 -7.97 2.93
C PRO A 58 -1.52 -6.94 3.54
N ALA A 59 -1.89 -6.37 4.66
CA ALA A 59 -1.11 -5.36 5.35
C ALA A 59 -0.99 -5.67 6.84
N LYS A 60 0.19 -5.43 7.40
CA LYS A 60 0.37 -5.41 8.84
C LYS A 60 -0.25 -4.15 9.44
N LEU A 61 -0.89 -4.30 10.58
CA LEU A 61 -1.46 -3.16 11.31
C LEU A 61 -0.39 -2.47 12.15
N PHE A 62 -0.49 -1.16 12.28
CA PHE A 62 0.21 -0.36 13.28
C PHE A 62 -0.78 0.54 14.03
N ASN A 63 -0.43 0.89 15.28
CA ASN A 63 -1.27 1.67 16.19
C ASN A 63 -0.69 3.06 16.41
#